data_AF-A0A2U8GRF7-F1
#
_entry.id   AF-A0A2U8GRF7-F1
#
_cell.length_a   1.000
_cell.length_b   1.000
_cell.length_c   1.000
_cell.angle_alpha   90.00
_cell.angle_beta   90.00
_cell.angle_gamma   90.00
#
_symmetry.space_group_name_H-M   'P 1'
#
loop_
_entity.id
_entity.type
_entity.pdbx_description
1 polymer ?
#
loop_
_entity_poly.entity_id
_entity_poly.type
_entity_poly.pdbx_seq_one_letter_code
_entity_poly.pdbx_strand_id
1 'polypeptide(L)'
;MPLSLCADQAWQLILRTRQHDWQGQSRAVLAGDEYELEVTDNGSWQCSAVPSPEAREMLDLFLPLVSGSGSHVVGQLGQSLDGRIATVSGASQYINCSAALTHLHRLRAVVDAVLVGVGTVNADNPQLTVRHVDGPHPVRVVIDRRNRANADARLFHDDTATTLHLVGSRHCNAGPGSPSTRIAIDRPGDEAEGDIEPAAILAILARHGLRRVLIEGGGYTVSRFLHAGALDRLHLLVAPMLIGSGRPGVSLPAIDTLDDALRPRSRSFACGRDTLFDLALR
;
A
#
# COMPACT_ATOMS: atom_id res chain seq x y z
N MET A 1 30.35 -4.93 24.20
CA MET A 1 29.98 -4.52 22.83
C MET A 1 28.76 -3.62 22.94
N PRO A 2 28.63 -2.54 22.15
CA PRO A 2 27.38 -1.80 22.13
C PRO A 2 26.25 -2.74 21.69
N LEU A 3 25.14 -2.69 22.42
CA LEU A 3 23.94 -3.48 22.14
C LEU A 3 23.41 -3.11 20.75
N SER A 4 23.18 -4.11 19.91
CA SER A 4 22.78 -3.93 18.51
C SER A 4 21.33 -4.35 18.32
N LEU A 5 20.49 -3.47 17.76
CA LEU A 5 19.13 -3.80 17.36
C LEU A 5 19.18 -4.43 15.96
N CYS A 6 18.75 -5.69 15.84
CA CYS A 6 18.70 -6.40 14.56
C CYS A 6 17.40 -6.14 13.79
N ALA A 7 17.35 -6.54 12.51
CA ALA A 7 16.20 -6.32 11.63
C ALA A 7 14.91 -6.99 12.13
N ASP A 8 14.99 -8.19 12.71
CA ASP A 8 13.81 -8.90 13.21
C ASP A 8 13.23 -8.21 14.45
N GLN A 9 14.09 -7.73 15.35
CA GLN A 9 13.66 -6.93 16.51
C GLN A 9 13.02 -5.61 16.07
N ALA A 10 13.60 -4.92 15.08
CA ALA A 10 13.03 -3.72 14.49
C ALA A 10 11.64 -3.99 13.88
N TRP A 11 11.46 -5.12 13.20
CA TRP A 11 10.16 -5.51 12.65
C TRP A 11 9.10 -5.69 13.73
N GLN A 12 9.42 -6.39 14.81
CA GLN A 12 8.49 -6.58 15.93
C GLN A 12 8.14 -5.25 16.61
N LEU A 13 9.12 -4.33 16.74
CA LEU A 13 8.88 -2.97 17.24
C LEU A 13 7.93 -2.17 16.34
N ILE A 14 8.06 -2.26 15.02
CA ILE A 14 7.15 -1.59 14.08
C ILE A 14 5.72 -2.12 14.24
N LEU A 15 5.54 -3.44 14.36
CA LEU A 15 4.23 -4.04 14.58
C LEU A 15 3.61 -3.64 15.92
N ARG A 16 4.42 -3.50 16.98
CA ARG A 16 3.96 -2.97 18.28
C ARG A 16 3.60 -1.48 18.18
N THR A 17 4.39 -0.69 17.45
CA THR A 17 4.13 0.74 17.21
C THR A 17 2.79 0.94 16.51
N ARG A 18 2.46 0.07 15.54
CA ARG A 18 1.17 0.06 14.85
C ARG A 18 -0.04 -0.10 15.78
N GLN A 19 0.13 -0.79 16.90
CA GLN A 19 -0.92 -1.04 17.89
C GLN A 19 -1.06 0.06 18.94
N HIS A 20 -0.14 1.04 18.95
CA HIS A 20 -0.18 2.15 19.88
C HIS A 20 -1.41 3.04 19.64
N ASP A 21 -1.95 3.61 20.72
CA ASP A 21 -3.09 4.53 20.65
C ASP A 21 -2.64 5.94 20.23
N TRP A 22 -2.41 6.10 18.94
CA TRP A 22 -2.04 7.39 18.36
C TRP A 22 -3.16 8.43 18.41
N GLN A 23 -4.41 8.06 18.72
CA GLN A 23 -5.51 9.02 18.87
C GLN A 23 -5.42 9.77 20.21
N GLY A 24 -4.97 9.09 21.26
CA GLY A 24 -4.78 9.67 22.58
C GLY A 24 -3.36 10.13 22.89
N GLN A 25 -2.35 9.61 22.18
CA GLN A 25 -0.94 9.79 22.51
C GLN A 25 -0.11 10.17 21.27
N SER A 26 0.74 11.19 21.41
CA SER A 26 1.62 11.68 20.33
C SER A 26 3.01 11.02 20.33
N ARG A 27 3.26 10.10 21.27
CA ARG A 27 4.56 9.46 21.47
C ARG A 27 4.39 8.05 22.00
N ALA A 28 5.04 7.09 21.34
CA ALA A 28 5.17 5.72 21.77
C ALA A 28 6.57 5.47 22.33
N VAL A 29 6.66 4.76 23.46
CA VAL A 29 7.92 4.24 23.99
C VAL A 29 7.79 2.74 24.10
N LEU A 30 8.63 2.02 23.35
CA LEU A 30 8.61 0.57 23.25
C LEU A 30 9.90 0.00 23.81
N ALA A 31 9.80 -0.56 25.02
CA ALA A 31 10.88 -1.33 25.62
C ALA A 31 10.93 -2.76 25.04
N GLY A 32 12.13 -3.20 24.72
CA GLY A 32 12.53 -4.61 24.66
C GLY A 32 13.46 -4.95 25.82
N ASP A 33 14.05 -6.14 25.82
CA ASP A 33 14.89 -6.61 26.92
C ASP A 33 16.13 -5.73 27.15
N GLU A 34 16.71 -5.20 26.06
CA GLU A 34 17.99 -4.48 26.09
C GLU A 34 17.98 -3.16 25.28
N TYR A 35 16.80 -2.71 24.84
CA TYR A 35 16.66 -1.51 24.03
C TYR A 35 15.33 -0.80 24.30
N GLU A 36 15.30 0.49 24.04
CA GLU A 36 14.11 1.33 24.09
C GLU A 36 14.02 2.10 22.76
N LEU A 37 12.87 1.96 22.09
CA LEU A 37 12.54 2.72 20.89
C LEU A 37 11.49 3.76 21.25
N GLU A 38 11.84 5.03 21.09
CA GLU A 38 10.92 6.15 21.13
C GLU A 38 10.48 6.49 19.70
N VAL A 39 9.18 6.64 19.49
CA VAL A 39 8.58 7.05 18.21
C VAL A 39 7.60 8.20 18.45
N THR A 40 7.67 9.22 17.61
CA THR A 40 6.75 10.36 17.62
C THR A 40 5.64 10.18 16.59
N ASP A 41 4.55 10.92 16.71
CA ASP A 41 3.39 10.86 15.81
C ASP A 41 3.69 11.17 14.33
N ASN A 42 4.79 11.87 14.04
CA ASN A 42 5.27 12.11 12.68
C ASN A 42 6.19 11.00 12.13
N GLY A 43 6.42 9.93 12.90
CA GLY A 43 7.26 8.80 12.53
C GLY A 43 8.76 9.00 12.78
N SER A 44 9.20 10.13 13.37
CA SER A 44 10.58 10.30 13.83
C SER A 44 10.81 9.40 15.04
N TRP A 45 12.02 8.83 15.13
CA TRP A 45 12.34 7.84 16.14
C TRP A 45 13.74 8.00 16.71
N GLN A 46 13.93 7.52 17.93
CA GLN A 46 15.21 7.41 18.62
C GLN A 46 15.30 6.03 19.28
N CYS A 47 16.48 5.42 19.25
CA CYS A 47 16.71 4.12 19.86
C CYS A 47 17.91 4.20 20.81
N SER A 48 17.80 3.62 22.00
CA SER A 48 18.91 3.55 22.97
C SER A 48 20.03 2.59 22.53
N ALA A 49 19.69 1.59 21.70
CA ALA A 49 20.64 0.68 21.07
C ALA A 49 21.08 1.18 19.69
N VAL A 50 22.21 0.70 19.19
CA VAL A 50 22.67 1.02 17.84
C VAL A 50 21.99 0.06 16.85
N PRO A 51 21.09 0.51 15.96
CA PRO A 51 20.49 -0.38 14.98
C PRO A 51 21.50 -0.76 13.89
N SER A 52 21.40 -2.01 13.44
CA SER A 52 22.09 -2.43 12.21
C SER A 52 21.61 -1.57 11.02
N PRO A 53 22.38 -1.48 9.92
CA PRO A 53 21.95 -0.76 8.72
C PRO A 53 20.55 -1.19 8.26
N GLU A 54 20.28 -2.48 8.20
CA GLU A 54 19.00 -3.05 7.77
C GLU A 54 17.87 -2.70 8.75
N ALA A 55 18.14 -2.72 10.06
CA ALA A 55 17.18 -2.33 11.08
C ALA A 55 16.82 -0.83 10.96
N ARG A 56 17.83 0.02 10.77
CA ARG A 56 17.64 1.47 10.57
C ARG A 56 16.80 1.76 9.33
N GLU A 57 17.12 1.14 8.19
CA GLU A 57 16.35 1.29 6.96
C GLU A 57 14.89 0.86 7.15
N MET A 58 14.66 -0.25 7.86
CA MET A 58 13.31 -0.72 8.15
C MET A 58 12.53 0.27 9.03
N LEU A 59 13.14 0.78 10.10
CA LEU A 59 12.51 1.78 10.96
C LEU A 59 12.18 3.05 10.17
N ASP A 60 13.12 3.53 9.35
CA ASP A 60 12.96 4.72 8.50
C ASP A 60 11.86 4.57 7.43
N LEU A 61 11.62 3.36 6.95
CA LEU A 61 10.61 3.05 5.93
C LEU A 61 9.21 2.92 6.50
N PHE A 62 9.07 2.26 7.66
CA PHE A 62 7.77 1.80 8.14
C PHE A 62 7.21 2.59 9.32
N LEU A 63 8.04 3.18 10.19
CA LEU A 63 7.52 3.97 11.32
C LEU A 63 6.66 5.17 10.87
N PRO A 64 6.98 5.90 9.80
CA PRO A 64 6.10 6.95 9.27
C PRO A 64 4.73 6.45 8.77
N LEU A 65 4.57 5.16 8.52
CA LEU A 65 3.31 4.57 8.04
C LEU A 65 2.41 4.07 9.18
N VAL A 66 2.98 3.85 10.36
CA VAL A 66 2.29 3.28 11.53
C VAL A 66 2.14 4.25 12.69
N SER A 67 2.66 5.47 12.55
CA SER A 67 2.62 6.53 13.56
C SER A 67 1.60 7.60 13.21
N GLY A 68 1.00 8.22 14.23
CA GLY A 68 0.04 9.31 14.06
C GLY A 68 -1.42 8.86 14.00
N SER A 69 -2.33 9.80 14.27
CA SER A 69 -3.79 9.58 14.31
C SER A 69 -4.50 9.76 12.96
N GLY A 70 -3.76 10.25 11.96
CA GLY A 70 -4.24 10.58 10.63
C GLY A 70 -4.57 9.35 9.78
N SER A 71 -5.11 9.62 8.59
CA SER A 71 -5.12 8.63 7.52
C SER A 71 -3.76 8.63 6.83
N HIS A 72 -3.20 7.45 6.59
CA HIS A 72 -1.93 7.28 5.90
C HIS A 72 -2.16 6.42 4.65
N VAL A 73 -1.93 6.99 3.49
CA VAL A 73 -2.15 6.35 2.20
C VAL A 73 -0.82 6.18 1.49
N VAL A 74 -0.40 4.92 1.36
CA VAL A 74 0.83 4.54 0.67
C VAL A 74 0.49 3.87 -0.65
N GLY A 75 1.01 4.39 -1.76
CA GLY A 75 1.02 3.68 -3.03
C GLY A 75 2.21 2.74 -3.10
N GLN A 76 2.04 1.56 -3.68
CA GLN A 76 3.15 0.69 -4.04
C GLN A 76 3.04 0.25 -5.49
N LEU A 77 4.16 0.36 -6.21
CA LEU A 77 4.27 -0.12 -7.58
C LEU A 77 5.65 -0.73 -7.82
N GLY A 78 5.68 -1.84 -8.55
CA GLY A 78 6.89 -2.48 -9.02
C GLY A 78 6.98 -2.39 -10.54
N GLN A 79 8.10 -1.89 -11.06
CA GLN A 79 8.31 -1.66 -12.50
C GLN A 79 9.71 -2.03 -12.96
N SER A 80 9.87 -2.18 -14.27
CA SER A 80 11.15 -2.21 -14.96
C SER A 80 11.84 -0.83 -14.92
N LEU A 81 13.12 -0.81 -15.30
CA LEU A 81 13.95 0.40 -15.35
C LEU A 81 13.40 1.45 -16.33
N ASP A 82 12.74 1.01 -17.41
CA ASP A 82 12.03 1.85 -18.38
C ASP A 82 10.56 2.12 -18.02
N GLY A 83 10.18 1.89 -16.76
CA GLY A 83 8.91 2.36 -16.21
C GLY A 83 7.69 1.51 -16.55
N ARG A 84 7.86 0.20 -16.79
CA ARG A 84 6.77 -0.69 -17.21
C ARG A 84 6.43 -1.73 -16.14
N ILE A 85 5.14 -2.04 -16.00
CA ILE A 85 4.61 -2.99 -14.99
C ILE A 85 4.14 -4.31 -15.59
N ALA A 86 4.06 -4.38 -16.91
CA ALA A 86 3.70 -5.58 -17.65
C ALA A 86 4.09 -5.43 -19.11
N THR A 87 4.19 -6.55 -19.82
CA THR A 87 4.23 -6.55 -21.29
C THR A 87 2.90 -6.05 -21.88
N VAL A 88 2.85 -5.84 -23.20
CA VAL A 88 1.60 -5.52 -23.92
C VAL A 88 0.51 -6.58 -23.71
N SER A 89 0.90 -7.86 -23.68
CA SER A 89 -0.01 -8.99 -23.42
C SER A 89 -0.47 -9.07 -21.97
N GLY A 90 0.12 -8.27 -21.07
CA GLY A 90 -0.23 -8.24 -19.64
C GLY A 90 0.59 -9.17 -18.76
N ALA A 91 1.67 -9.76 -19.27
CA ALA A 91 2.57 -10.56 -18.44
C ALA A 91 3.32 -9.63 -17.46
N SER A 92 3.08 -9.83 -16.16
CA SER A 92 3.53 -8.97 -15.05
C SER A 92 4.32 -9.73 -13.98
N GLN A 93 4.41 -11.07 -14.09
CA GLN A 93 5.08 -11.91 -13.10
C GLN A 93 6.60 -11.80 -13.20
N TYR A 94 7.28 -11.94 -12.05
CA TYR A 94 8.74 -11.97 -11.93
C TYR A 94 9.48 -10.68 -12.29
N ILE A 95 8.79 -9.54 -12.31
CA ILE A 95 9.45 -8.24 -12.47
C ILE A 95 10.37 -7.96 -11.28
N ASN A 96 9.84 -8.14 -10.07
CA ASN A 96 10.56 -7.86 -8.84
C ASN A 96 11.12 -9.12 -8.18
N CYS A 97 12.19 -8.93 -7.39
CA CYS A 97 12.87 -10.01 -6.68
C CYS A 97 12.20 -10.39 -5.35
N SER A 98 12.72 -11.42 -4.68
CA SER A 98 12.18 -11.90 -3.40
C SER A 98 12.20 -10.84 -2.30
N ALA A 99 13.25 -10.01 -2.22
CA ALA A 99 13.34 -8.94 -1.23
C ALA A 99 12.22 -7.89 -1.41
N ALA A 100 11.89 -7.57 -2.67
CA ALA A 100 10.80 -6.69 -3.02
C ALA A 100 9.41 -7.28 -2.68
N LEU A 101 9.24 -8.61 -2.85
CA LEU A 101 8.05 -9.31 -2.37
C LEU A 101 7.95 -9.23 -0.84
N THR A 102 9.04 -9.46 -0.12
CA THR A 102 9.07 -9.31 1.35
C THR A 102 8.70 -7.88 1.75
N HIS A 103 9.20 -6.85 1.06
CA HIS A 103 8.82 -5.45 1.29
C HIS A 103 7.32 -5.20 1.10
N LEU A 104 6.73 -5.72 0.02
CA LEU A 104 5.29 -5.63 -0.21
C LEU A 104 4.48 -6.30 0.92
N HIS A 105 4.95 -7.46 1.38
CA HIS A 105 4.30 -8.16 2.49
C HIS A 105 4.44 -7.43 3.84
N ARG A 106 5.56 -6.72 4.07
CA ARG A 106 5.69 -5.78 5.20
C ARG A 106 4.71 -4.62 5.08
N LEU A 107 4.55 -4.03 3.89
CA LEU A 107 3.55 -2.98 3.65
C LEU A 107 2.14 -3.47 4.00
N ARG A 108 1.77 -4.66 3.52
CA ARG A 108 0.46 -5.27 3.84
C ARG A 108 0.27 -5.48 5.35
N ALA A 109 1.32 -5.88 6.06
CA ALA A 109 1.26 -6.12 7.50
C ALA A 109 1.11 -4.83 8.34
N VAL A 110 1.59 -3.69 7.83
CA VAL A 110 1.51 -2.42 8.58
C VAL A 110 0.23 -1.63 8.34
N VAL A 111 -0.48 -1.87 7.25
CA VAL A 111 -1.71 -1.16 6.91
C VAL A 111 -2.97 -1.81 7.52
N ASP A 112 -4.09 -1.10 7.47
CA ASP A 112 -5.41 -1.62 7.84
C ASP A 112 -6.12 -2.23 6.63
N ALA A 113 -5.89 -1.65 5.44
CA ALA A 113 -6.50 -2.10 4.20
C ALA A 113 -5.49 -2.12 3.04
N VAL A 114 -5.64 -3.10 2.16
CA VAL A 114 -5.00 -3.15 0.84
C VAL A 114 -6.07 -2.98 -0.22
N LEU A 115 -5.90 -1.98 -1.08
CA LEU A 115 -6.87 -1.59 -2.08
C LEU A 115 -6.30 -1.80 -3.48
N VAL A 116 -7.10 -2.47 -4.32
CA VAL A 116 -6.80 -2.71 -5.73
C VAL A 116 -7.99 -2.32 -6.61
N GLY A 117 -7.72 -2.07 -7.89
CA GLY A 117 -8.77 -1.97 -8.90
C GLY A 117 -9.20 -3.34 -9.42
N VAL A 118 -10.44 -3.46 -9.90
CA VAL A 118 -10.96 -4.69 -10.50
C VAL A 118 -10.11 -5.25 -11.65
N GLY A 119 -9.40 -4.38 -12.39
CA GLY A 119 -8.50 -4.81 -13.46
C GLY A 119 -7.38 -5.73 -12.95
N THR A 120 -6.81 -5.40 -11.79
CA THR A 120 -5.80 -6.23 -11.10
C THR A 120 -6.39 -7.55 -10.64
N VAL A 121 -7.61 -7.53 -10.09
CA VAL A 121 -8.31 -8.76 -9.66
C VAL A 121 -8.50 -9.71 -10.83
N ASN A 122 -9.00 -9.20 -11.97
CA ASN A 122 -9.28 -10.01 -13.13
C ASN A 122 -8.01 -10.50 -13.86
N ALA A 123 -6.93 -9.71 -13.83
CA ALA A 123 -5.67 -10.08 -14.47
C ALA A 123 -4.86 -11.08 -13.65
N ASP A 124 -4.75 -10.86 -12.34
CA ASP A 124 -3.77 -11.54 -11.50
C ASP A 124 -4.39 -12.49 -10.47
N ASN A 125 -5.71 -12.40 -10.23
CA ASN A 125 -6.42 -13.15 -9.19
C ASN A 125 -5.67 -13.20 -7.83
N PRO A 126 -5.30 -12.03 -7.27
CA PRO A 126 -4.39 -11.94 -6.14
C PRO A 126 -5.07 -12.37 -4.83
N GLN A 127 -4.26 -12.85 -3.88
CA GLN A 127 -4.74 -13.17 -2.52
C GLN A 127 -4.82 -11.94 -1.61
N LEU A 128 -3.92 -10.97 -1.82
CA LEU A 128 -3.82 -9.73 -1.03
C LEU A 128 -3.61 -9.95 0.48
N THR A 129 -2.90 -11.01 0.85
CA THR A 129 -2.59 -11.43 2.23
C THR A 129 -1.11 -11.22 2.60
N VAL A 130 -0.76 -11.32 3.89
CA VAL A 130 0.62 -11.36 4.40
C VAL A 130 1.11 -12.81 4.46
N ARG A 131 2.28 -13.12 3.91
CA ARG A 131 2.80 -14.51 3.77
C ARG A 131 4.32 -14.65 3.92
N HIS A 132 5.06 -13.54 3.81
CA HIS A 132 6.53 -13.55 3.80
C HIS A 132 7.16 -12.88 5.03
N VAL A 133 6.33 -12.40 5.95
CA VAL A 133 6.73 -11.78 7.22
C VAL A 133 5.63 -12.02 8.25
N ASP A 134 5.95 -11.85 9.53
CA ASP A 134 4.96 -11.82 10.59
C ASP A 134 4.10 -10.56 10.51
N GLY A 135 2.82 -10.68 10.89
CA GLY A 135 1.91 -9.54 10.99
C GLY A 135 0.48 -9.90 10.59
N PRO A 136 -0.48 -8.99 10.85
CA PRO A 136 -1.88 -9.21 10.54
C PRO A 136 -2.15 -9.13 9.03
N HIS A 137 -3.18 -9.84 8.56
CA HIS A 137 -3.72 -9.62 7.23
C HIS A 137 -4.50 -8.29 7.17
N PRO A 138 -4.29 -7.45 6.16
CA PRO A 138 -5.11 -6.26 5.95
C PRO A 138 -6.50 -6.64 5.42
N VAL A 139 -7.47 -5.75 5.59
CA VAL A 139 -8.75 -5.83 4.89
C VAL A 139 -8.51 -5.67 3.39
N ARG A 140 -9.05 -6.59 2.59
CA ARG A 140 -8.90 -6.59 1.13
C ARG A 140 -10.00 -5.72 0.53
N VAL A 141 -9.64 -4.71 -0.25
CA VAL A 141 -10.59 -3.76 -0.84
C VAL A 141 -10.49 -3.81 -2.36
N VAL A 142 -11.62 -4.05 -3.03
CA VAL A 142 -11.70 -4.07 -4.49
C VAL A 142 -12.60 -2.94 -4.97
N ILE A 143 -12.03 -2.02 -5.77
CA ILE A 143 -12.82 -1.00 -6.48
C ILE A 143 -13.39 -1.59 -7.77
N ASP A 144 -14.71 -1.72 -7.81
CA ASP A 144 -15.42 -2.31 -8.94
C ASP A 144 -16.82 -1.70 -9.13
N ARG A 145 -16.85 -0.42 -9.49
CA ARG A 145 -18.10 0.35 -9.65
C ARG A 145 -19.14 -0.33 -10.56
N ARG A 146 -18.69 -1.05 -11.59
CA ARG A 146 -19.54 -1.69 -12.60
C ARG A 146 -19.71 -3.20 -12.39
N ASN A 147 -19.31 -3.74 -11.24
CA ASN A 147 -19.43 -5.17 -10.90
C ASN A 147 -18.85 -6.12 -11.97
N ARG A 148 -17.64 -5.80 -12.46
CA ARG A 148 -16.92 -6.55 -13.50
C ARG A 148 -15.97 -7.60 -12.94
N ALA A 149 -15.82 -7.68 -11.62
CA ALA A 149 -14.92 -8.63 -11.01
C ALA A 149 -15.37 -10.05 -11.36
N ASN A 150 -14.40 -10.91 -11.67
CA ASN A 150 -14.69 -12.33 -11.84
C ASN A 150 -15.27 -12.87 -10.53
N ALA A 151 -16.49 -13.40 -10.58
CA ALA A 151 -17.18 -13.93 -9.42
C ALA A 151 -16.40 -15.07 -8.75
N ASP A 152 -15.57 -15.80 -9.50
CA ASP A 152 -14.73 -16.90 -9.01
C ASP A 152 -13.34 -16.46 -8.51
N ALA A 153 -13.08 -15.14 -8.43
CA ALA A 153 -11.81 -14.64 -7.92
C ALA A 153 -11.61 -15.08 -6.45
N ARG A 154 -10.40 -15.55 -6.13
CA ARG A 154 -10.08 -16.21 -4.85
C ARG A 154 -10.45 -15.35 -3.65
N LEU A 155 -10.18 -14.06 -3.73
CA LEU A 155 -10.44 -13.10 -2.65
C LEU A 155 -11.92 -12.96 -2.26
N PHE A 156 -12.86 -13.42 -3.08
CA PHE A 156 -14.29 -13.41 -2.75
C PHE A 156 -14.77 -14.69 -2.06
N HIS A 157 -13.99 -15.77 -2.11
CA HIS A 157 -14.35 -17.09 -1.58
C HIS A 157 -13.47 -17.53 -0.40
N ASP A 158 -12.29 -16.96 -0.30
CA ASP A 158 -11.32 -17.20 0.78
C ASP A 158 -11.69 -16.36 2.02
N ASP A 159 -11.72 -16.97 3.20
CA ASP A 159 -12.03 -16.34 4.48
C ASP A 159 -10.77 -15.94 5.29
N THR A 160 -9.57 -16.14 4.74
CA THR A 160 -8.29 -15.76 5.36
C THR A 160 -8.23 -14.28 5.79
N ALA A 161 -8.93 -13.40 5.07
CA ALA A 161 -9.04 -11.98 5.42
C ALA A 161 -10.41 -11.41 5.02
N THR A 162 -10.89 -10.38 5.71
CA THR A 162 -12.12 -9.70 5.30
C THR A 162 -11.97 -9.05 3.92
N THR A 163 -12.98 -9.22 3.06
CA THR A 163 -13.02 -8.57 1.74
C THR A 163 -14.16 -7.57 1.66
N LEU A 164 -13.84 -6.32 1.33
CA LEU A 164 -14.78 -5.27 0.97
C LEU A 164 -14.80 -5.09 -0.55
N HIS A 165 -15.97 -5.31 -1.15
CA HIS A 165 -16.20 -5.09 -2.57
C HIS A 165 -16.95 -3.77 -2.77
N LEU A 166 -16.24 -2.75 -3.23
CA LEU A 166 -16.79 -1.42 -3.46
C LEU A 166 -17.47 -1.40 -4.83
N VAL A 167 -18.80 -1.32 -4.84
CA VAL A 167 -19.61 -1.49 -6.06
C VAL A 167 -20.64 -0.38 -6.19
N GLY A 168 -20.88 0.09 -7.42
CA GLY A 168 -21.85 1.14 -7.67
C GLY A 168 -23.25 0.71 -7.23
N SER A 169 -24.05 1.67 -6.75
CA SER A 169 -25.31 1.39 -6.03
C SER A 169 -26.30 0.56 -6.86
N ARG A 170 -26.31 0.73 -8.19
CA ARG A 170 -27.13 -0.05 -9.13
C ARG A 170 -26.77 -1.54 -9.19
N HIS A 171 -25.52 -1.89 -8.90
CA HIS A 171 -25.01 -3.26 -8.98
C HIS A 171 -24.78 -3.88 -7.60
N CYS A 172 -25.09 -3.17 -6.51
CA CYS A 172 -24.79 -3.66 -5.15
C CYS A 172 -25.57 -4.94 -4.79
N ASN A 173 -26.75 -5.14 -5.38
CA ASN A 173 -27.64 -6.27 -5.08
C ASN A 173 -27.30 -7.57 -5.83
N ALA A 174 -26.39 -7.56 -6.79
CA ALA A 174 -26.03 -8.74 -7.59
C ALA A 174 -24.51 -8.94 -7.58
N GLY A 175 -24.03 -10.06 -7.03
CA GLY A 175 -22.59 -10.37 -6.98
C GLY A 175 -22.28 -11.54 -6.05
N PRO A 176 -20.98 -11.90 -5.88
CA PRO A 176 -20.59 -12.96 -4.97
C PRO A 176 -21.08 -12.63 -3.55
N GLY A 177 -21.70 -13.61 -2.90
CA GLY A 177 -22.16 -13.51 -1.52
C GLY A 177 -21.00 -13.57 -0.52
N SER A 178 -21.35 -13.86 0.73
CA SER A 178 -20.38 -14.17 1.80
C SER A 178 -19.29 -15.14 1.32
N PRO A 179 -18.01 -14.96 1.71
CA PRO A 179 -17.50 -14.09 2.79
C PRO A 179 -17.27 -12.61 2.45
N SER A 180 -17.48 -12.19 1.20
CA SER A 180 -17.27 -10.78 0.83
C SER A 180 -18.40 -9.86 1.29
N THR A 181 -18.06 -8.66 1.77
CA THR A 181 -19.02 -7.61 2.12
C THR A 181 -19.06 -6.58 1.00
N ARG A 182 -20.24 -6.37 0.42
CA ARG A 182 -20.43 -5.39 -0.66
C ARG A 182 -20.82 -4.04 -0.07
N ILE A 183 -20.17 -2.97 -0.53
CA ILE A 183 -20.43 -1.61 -0.09
C ILE A 183 -20.82 -0.77 -1.31
N ALA A 184 -22.01 -0.18 -1.25
CA ALA A 184 -22.48 0.79 -2.23
C ALA A 184 -21.64 2.08 -2.13
N ILE A 185 -21.06 2.51 -3.25
CA ILE A 185 -20.14 3.64 -3.30
C ILE A 185 -20.69 4.90 -3.99
N ASP A 186 -21.85 4.82 -4.63
CA ASP A 186 -22.53 5.98 -5.22
C ASP A 186 -23.60 6.53 -4.27
N ARG A 187 -23.85 7.84 -4.30
CA ARG A 187 -25.06 8.39 -3.67
C ARG A 187 -26.30 7.99 -4.48
N PRO A 188 -27.48 7.83 -3.86
CA PRO A 188 -28.72 7.67 -4.61
C PRO A 188 -28.92 8.85 -5.58
N GLY A 189 -28.97 8.58 -6.89
CA GLY A 189 -29.09 9.60 -7.94
C GLY A 189 -27.78 10.02 -8.62
N ASP A 190 -26.61 9.54 -8.16
CA ASP A 190 -25.36 9.68 -8.92
C ASP A 190 -25.40 8.74 -10.14
N GLU A 191 -25.85 9.29 -11.27
CA GLU A 191 -25.82 8.61 -12.57
C GLU A 191 -24.49 8.81 -13.32
N ALA A 192 -23.53 9.50 -12.71
CA ALA A 192 -22.26 9.82 -13.36
C ALA A 192 -21.54 8.54 -13.81
N GLU A 193 -21.15 8.42 -15.08
CA GLU A 193 -20.49 7.21 -15.62
C GLU A 193 -18.99 7.12 -15.26
N GLY A 194 -18.43 8.15 -14.62
CA GLY A 194 -16.99 8.29 -14.35
C GLY A 194 -16.41 7.33 -13.29
N ASP A 195 -15.25 7.67 -12.74
CA ASP A 195 -14.68 6.94 -11.62
C ASP A 195 -14.94 7.69 -10.30
N ILE A 196 -15.08 6.97 -9.19
CA ILE A 196 -15.37 7.57 -7.88
C ILE A 196 -14.13 8.13 -7.23
N GLU A 197 -14.10 9.43 -6.96
CA GLU A 197 -12.95 10.16 -6.44
C GLU A 197 -12.19 9.42 -5.34
N PRO A 198 -10.85 9.35 -5.39
CA PRO A 198 -10.05 8.68 -4.37
C PRO A 198 -10.36 9.13 -2.94
N ALA A 199 -10.62 10.43 -2.74
CA ALA A 199 -10.99 10.97 -1.42
C ALA A 199 -12.31 10.38 -0.88
N ALA A 200 -13.31 10.16 -1.73
CA ALA A 200 -14.56 9.52 -1.33
C ALA A 200 -14.36 8.06 -0.92
N ILE A 201 -13.49 7.34 -1.62
CA ILE A 201 -13.11 5.95 -1.29
C ILE A 201 -12.42 5.91 0.08
N LEU A 202 -11.44 6.78 0.30
CA LEU A 202 -10.74 6.87 1.59
C LEU A 202 -11.69 7.26 2.73
N ALA A 203 -12.66 8.13 2.49
CA ALA A 203 -13.68 8.49 3.48
C ALA A 203 -14.61 7.30 3.82
N ILE A 204 -14.93 6.43 2.85
CA ILE A 204 -15.65 5.18 3.13
C ILE A 204 -14.80 4.30 4.04
N LEU A 205 -13.53 4.05 3.69
CA LEU A 205 -12.64 3.20 4.47
C LEU A 205 -12.42 3.73 5.90
N ALA A 206 -12.23 5.04 6.06
CA ALA A 206 -12.07 5.66 7.37
C ALA A 206 -13.30 5.48 8.28
N ARG A 207 -14.52 5.50 7.74
CA ARG A 207 -15.75 5.18 8.50
C ARG A 207 -15.82 3.74 8.96
N HIS A 208 -15.10 2.84 8.31
CA HIS A 208 -14.90 1.45 8.74
C HIS A 208 -13.67 1.26 9.64
N GLY A 209 -13.05 2.36 10.10
CA GLY A 209 -11.85 2.31 10.95
C GLY A 209 -10.56 1.99 10.18
N LEU A 210 -10.60 1.94 8.86
CA LEU A 210 -9.46 1.61 8.00
C LEU A 210 -8.78 2.91 7.56
N ARG A 211 -7.74 3.33 8.29
CA ARG A 211 -7.08 4.64 8.10
C ARG A 211 -5.72 4.54 7.44
N ARG A 212 -5.02 3.43 7.63
CA ARG A 212 -3.77 3.11 6.92
C ARG A 212 -4.12 2.27 5.70
N VAL A 213 -3.94 2.82 4.51
CA VAL A 213 -4.38 2.19 3.25
C VAL A 213 -3.19 2.04 2.31
N LEU A 214 -2.96 0.80 1.86
CA LEU A 214 -2.04 0.50 0.77
C LEU A 214 -2.82 0.50 -0.55
N ILE A 215 -2.46 1.38 -1.47
CA ILE A 215 -2.92 1.33 -2.86
C ILE A 215 -1.93 0.45 -3.63
N GLU A 216 -2.33 -0.80 -3.86
CA GLU A 216 -1.51 -1.81 -4.49
C GLU A 216 -2.01 -2.08 -5.92
N GLY A 217 -1.11 -2.38 -6.84
CA GLY A 217 -1.46 -3.14 -8.04
C GLY A 217 -2.38 -2.47 -9.06
N GLY A 218 -1.85 -2.29 -10.26
CA GLY A 218 -2.50 -1.69 -11.41
C GLY A 218 -2.05 -0.24 -11.56
N GLY A 219 -1.24 0.03 -12.60
CA GLY A 219 -0.70 1.37 -12.85
C GLY A 219 -1.80 2.43 -12.92
N TYR A 220 -2.98 2.05 -13.40
CA TYR A 220 -4.17 2.91 -13.40
C TYR A 220 -4.58 3.38 -11.98
N THR A 221 -4.79 2.45 -11.04
CA THR A 221 -5.28 2.78 -9.69
C THR A 221 -4.27 3.62 -8.92
N VAL A 222 -2.99 3.25 -8.96
CA VAL A 222 -1.92 4.01 -8.29
C VAL A 222 -1.82 5.41 -8.90
N SER A 223 -1.78 5.52 -10.24
CA SER A 223 -1.72 6.81 -10.93
C SER A 223 -2.91 7.70 -10.61
N ARG A 224 -4.10 7.11 -10.49
CA ARG A 224 -5.32 7.82 -10.15
C ARG A 224 -5.28 8.43 -8.75
N PHE A 225 -4.80 7.68 -7.76
CA PHE A 225 -4.62 8.21 -6.40
C PHE A 225 -3.49 9.25 -6.34
N LEU A 226 -2.40 9.03 -7.08
CA LEU A 226 -1.31 9.99 -7.18
C LEU A 226 -1.77 11.32 -7.80
N HIS A 227 -2.46 11.25 -8.93
CA HIS A 227 -2.99 12.43 -9.63
C HIS A 227 -3.97 13.22 -8.77
N ALA A 228 -4.80 12.54 -7.98
CA ALA A 228 -5.76 13.18 -7.07
C ALA A 228 -5.11 13.77 -5.80
N GLY A 229 -3.79 13.70 -5.62
CA GLY A 229 -3.12 14.12 -4.39
C GLY A 229 -3.53 13.31 -3.17
N ALA A 230 -3.99 12.07 -3.39
CA ALA A 230 -4.57 11.20 -2.37
C ALA A 230 -3.57 10.15 -1.85
N LEU A 231 -2.29 10.30 -2.17
CA LEU A 231 -1.19 9.52 -1.61
C LEU A 231 -0.34 10.44 -0.73
N ASP A 232 -0.03 9.99 0.48
CA ASP A 232 0.98 10.62 1.33
C ASP A 232 2.38 10.13 0.94
N ARG A 233 2.44 8.92 0.38
CA ARG A 233 3.70 8.23 0.09
C ARG A 233 3.61 7.33 -1.13
N LEU A 234 4.71 7.18 -1.86
CA LEU A 234 4.84 6.20 -2.93
C LEU A 234 6.13 5.39 -2.75
N HIS A 235 5.97 4.08 -2.64
CA HIS A 235 7.05 3.10 -2.66
C HIS A 235 7.16 2.50 -4.07
N LEU A 236 8.14 2.97 -4.83
CA LEU A 236 8.37 2.56 -6.21
C LEU A 236 9.57 1.62 -6.29
N LEU A 237 9.31 0.35 -6.56
CA LEU A 237 10.34 -0.66 -6.77
C LEU A 237 10.74 -0.69 -8.25
N VAL A 238 12.03 -0.51 -8.53
CA VAL A 238 12.60 -0.54 -9.87
C VAL A 238 13.52 -1.75 -10.01
N ALA A 239 13.12 -2.68 -10.87
CA ALA A 239 13.92 -3.85 -11.22
C ALA A 239 14.95 -3.50 -12.31
N PRO A 240 16.16 -4.10 -12.29
CA PRO A 240 17.19 -3.90 -13.32
C PRO A 240 16.85 -4.70 -14.58
N MET A 241 15.76 -4.33 -15.23
CA MET A 241 15.19 -4.98 -16.42
C MET A 241 14.59 -3.92 -17.34
N LEU A 242 14.56 -4.18 -18.65
CA LEU A 242 13.89 -3.35 -19.65
C LEU A 242 12.79 -4.17 -20.34
N ILE A 243 11.57 -3.64 -20.40
CA ILE A 243 10.41 -4.33 -21.01
C ILE A 243 10.11 -3.80 -22.41
N GLY A 244 10.43 -2.54 -22.69
CA GLY A 244 10.11 -1.84 -23.94
C GLY A 244 8.71 -1.23 -23.91
N SER A 245 7.89 -1.55 -24.90
CA SER A 245 6.55 -0.95 -25.10
C SER A 245 5.47 -1.50 -24.16
N GLY A 246 5.86 -1.90 -22.95
CA GLY A 246 4.96 -2.44 -21.93
C GLY A 246 3.96 -1.42 -21.40
N ARG A 247 3.08 -1.88 -20.52
CA ARG A 247 2.12 -1.02 -19.81
C ARG A 247 2.88 -0.11 -18.84
N PRO A 248 2.69 1.22 -18.88
CA PRO A 248 3.37 2.14 -17.98
C PRO A 248 2.98 1.90 -16.52
N GLY A 249 3.91 2.12 -15.60
CA GLY A 249 3.66 2.04 -14.17
C GLY A 249 2.88 3.23 -13.64
N VAL A 250 3.41 4.43 -13.87
CA VAL A 250 2.74 5.69 -13.52
C VAL A 250 2.36 6.43 -14.79
N SER A 251 1.14 6.95 -14.85
CA SER A 251 0.61 7.74 -15.96
C SER A 251 -0.12 8.96 -15.39
N LEU A 252 0.49 10.13 -15.52
CA LEU A 252 -0.06 11.41 -15.10
C LEU A 252 -0.50 12.21 -16.33
N PRO A 253 -1.35 13.24 -16.16
CA PRO A 253 -1.65 14.16 -17.25
C PRO A 253 -0.39 14.78 -17.86
N ALA A 254 -0.51 15.20 -19.11
CA ALA A 254 0.56 15.95 -19.76
C ALA A 254 0.81 17.27 -19.04
N ILE A 255 2.07 17.67 -18.98
CA ILE A 255 2.52 18.96 -18.48
C ILE A 255 3.29 19.67 -19.61
N ASP A 256 3.16 20.99 -19.69
CA ASP A 256 3.84 21.78 -20.72
C ASP A 256 5.29 22.08 -20.34
N THR A 257 5.61 22.15 -19.04
CA THR A 257 6.92 22.53 -18.53
C THR A 257 7.41 21.62 -17.41
N LEU A 258 8.72 21.64 -17.14
CA LEU A 258 9.33 20.90 -16.02
C LEU A 258 9.09 21.55 -14.64
N ASP A 259 8.52 22.76 -14.62
CA ASP A 259 8.15 23.45 -13.38
C ASP A 259 6.87 22.84 -12.79
N ASP A 260 6.01 22.28 -13.65
CA ASP A 260 4.79 21.57 -13.26
C ASP A 260 5.04 20.11 -12.82
N ALA A 261 6.29 19.64 -12.91
CA ALA A 261 6.65 18.28 -12.55
C ALA A 261 6.60 18.06 -11.02
N LEU A 262 6.03 16.92 -10.59
CA LEU A 262 6.08 16.53 -9.18
C LEU A 262 7.51 16.24 -8.74
N ARG A 263 7.97 16.93 -7.68
CA ARG A 263 9.31 16.78 -7.08
C ARG A 263 9.23 16.43 -5.59
N PRO A 264 8.70 15.26 -5.23
CA PRO A 264 8.62 14.84 -3.83
C PRO A 264 10.02 14.67 -3.23
N ARG A 265 10.11 14.81 -1.90
CA ARG A 265 11.32 14.39 -1.17
C ARG A 265 11.50 12.90 -1.37
N SER A 266 12.71 12.48 -1.73
CA SER A 266 13.00 11.09 -2.07
C SER A 266 14.17 10.53 -1.26
N ARG A 267 14.08 9.24 -0.95
CA ARG A 267 15.19 8.38 -0.50
C ARG A 267 15.22 7.13 -1.37
N SER A 268 16.36 6.44 -1.38
CA SER A 268 16.50 5.18 -2.11
C SER A 268 17.18 4.13 -1.25
N PHE A 269 16.70 2.89 -1.35
CA PHE A 269 17.19 1.75 -0.58
C PHE A 269 17.48 0.58 -1.51
N ALA A 270 18.50 -0.20 -1.18
CA ALA A 270 18.73 -1.47 -1.84
C ALA A 270 17.65 -2.47 -1.42
N CYS A 271 17.05 -3.17 -2.38
CA CYS A 271 16.02 -4.17 -2.12
C CYS A 271 16.37 -5.45 -2.88
N GLY A 272 17.37 -6.18 -2.38
CA GLY A 272 17.97 -7.30 -3.12
C GLY A 272 18.64 -6.78 -4.40
N ARG A 273 18.16 -7.23 -5.56
CA ARG A 273 18.63 -6.73 -6.87
C ARG A 273 17.83 -5.53 -7.38
N ASP A 274 16.75 -5.16 -6.70
CA ASP A 274 15.89 -4.04 -7.07
C ASP A 274 16.31 -2.78 -6.28
N THR A 275 15.89 -1.61 -6.75
CA THR A 275 16.00 -0.35 -6.00
C THR A 275 14.62 0.08 -5.54
N LEU A 276 14.45 0.34 -4.24
CA LEU A 276 13.25 0.95 -3.70
C LEU A 276 13.42 2.47 -3.66
N PHE A 277 12.56 3.20 -4.35
CA PHE A 277 12.40 4.63 -4.17
C PHE A 277 11.25 4.92 -3.20
N ASP A 278 11.56 5.75 -2.24
CA ASP A 278 10.76 6.14 -1.09
C ASP A 278 10.42 7.61 -1.29
N LEU A 279 9.19 7.91 -1.73
CA LEU A 279 8.77 9.25 -2.12
C LEU A 279 7.74 9.79 -1.13
N ALA A 280 8.06 10.86 -0.41
CA ALA A 280 7.12 11.58 0.45
C ALA A 280 6.39 12.65 -0.38
N LEU A 281 5.08 12.48 -0.54
CA LEU A 281 4.22 13.31 -1.39
C LEU A 281 3.50 14.40 -0.58
N ARG A 282 3.36 14.22 0.74
CA ARG A 282 2.75 15.16 1.68
C ARG A 282 3.51 15.19 2.99
#